data_AF-A0AAV7BQ70-F1
#
_entry.id   AF-A0AAV7BQ70-F1
#
_cell.length_a   1.000
_cell.length_b   1.000
_cell.length_c   1.000
_cell.angle_alpha   90.00
_cell.angle_beta   90.00
_cell.angle_gamma   90.00
#
_symmetry.space_group_name_H-M   'P 1'
#
loop_
_entity.id
_entity.type
_entity.pdbx_description
1 polymer ?
#
loop_
_entity_poly.entity_id
_entity_poly.type
_entity_poly.pdbx_seq_one_letter_code
_entity_poly.pdbx_strand_id
1 'polypeptide(L)'
;MVAHTRFKGVEGRGKRICTPCPVGWKMVGSSCYFVSNEDVSWDLARDECYKMNSILVMVKDKTESDNLKTLFTKNKRYWIGLRRDPSEIHIWKWLDGTQMTFSNWAVNEPNNDSGREHCGETISGPWNDRNCGDKLFYICRKIKTC
;
A
#
# COMPACT_ATOMS: atom_id res chain seq x y z
N MET A 1 -66.02 5.99 15.51
CA MET A 1 -64.66 5.79 16.06
C MET A 1 -63.97 4.72 15.24
N VAL A 2 -63.04 5.06 14.34
CA VAL A 2 -61.92 4.15 13.99
C VAL A 2 -60.74 5.03 13.59
N ALA A 3 -59.81 5.23 14.53
CA ALA A 3 -58.55 5.91 14.27
C ALA A 3 -57.66 4.99 13.40
N HIS A 4 -57.22 5.47 12.25
CA HIS A 4 -56.20 4.79 11.44
C HIS A 4 -54.82 5.20 11.93
N THR A 5 -54.15 4.30 12.65
CA THR A 5 -52.79 4.50 13.13
C THR A 5 -51.81 4.46 11.95
N ARG A 6 -51.09 5.56 11.72
CA ARG A 6 -50.03 5.65 10.72
C ARG A 6 -48.75 5.05 11.32
N PHE A 7 -48.38 3.81 10.94
CA PHE A 7 -47.07 3.26 11.26
C PHE A 7 -46.00 3.93 10.39
N LYS A 8 -45.11 4.72 11.00
CA LYS A 8 -43.87 5.17 10.37
C LYS A 8 -42.89 3.99 10.36
N GLY A 9 -42.67 3.39 9.20
CA GLY A 9 -41.54 2.48 8.99
C GLY A 9 -40.24 3.28 9.08
N VAL A 10 -39.39 2.96 10.05
CA VAL A 10 -38.00 3.42 10.09
C VAL A 10 -37.18 2.33 9.42
N GLU A 11 -36.71 2.57 8.19
CA GLU A 11 -35.70 1.75 7.53
C GLU A 11 -34.40 1.83 8.35
N GLY A 12 -34.12 0.77 9.10
CA GLY A 12 -32.84 0.57 9.76
C GLY A 12 -31.76 0.36 8.71
N ARG A 13 -30.90 1.37 8.50
CA ARG A 13 -29.62 1.18 7.81
C ARG A 13 -28.80 0.17 8.62
N GLY A 14 -28.74 -1.07 8.14
CA GLY A 14 -27.90 -2.12 8.72
C GLY A 14 -26.50 -1.59 8.99
N LYS A 15 -26.08 -1.63 10.24
CA LYS A 15 -24.77 -1.17 10.69
C LYS A 15 -23.72 -2.02 9.95
N ARG A 16 -22.98 -1.42 9.01
CA ARG A 16 -21.85 -2.08 8.33
C ARG A 16 -20.87 -2.60 9.40
N ILE A 17 -20.81 -3.91 9.58
CA ILE A 17 -19.86 -4.53 10.51
C ILE A 17 -18.50 -4.52 9.84
N CYS A 18 -17.70 -3.52 10.19
CA CYS A 18 -16.32 -3.42 9.76
C CYS A 18 -15.47 -4.53 10.38
N THR A 19 -14.74 -5.29 9.57
CA THR A 19 -13.78 -6.27 10.10
C THR A 19 -12.58 -5.52 10.73
N PRO A 20 -12.15 -5.84 11.96
CA PRO A 20 -10.94 -5.25 12.54
C PRO A 20 -9.68 -5.69 11.79
N CYS A 21 -8.57 -4.97 11.98
CA CYS A 21 -7.30 -5.41 11.39
C CYS A 21 -6.84 -6.73 12.00
N PRO A 22 -6.18 -7.62 11.24
CA PRO A 22 -5.63 -8.85 11.79
C PRO A 22 -4.62 -8.57 12.91
N VAL A 23 -4.42 -9.54 13.80
CA VAL A 23 -3.40 -9.44 14.85
C VAL A 23 -2.01 -9.20 14.22
N GLY A 24 -1.26 -8.24 14.78
CA GLY A 24 0.04 -7.84 14.26
C GLY A 24 0.00 -6.79 13.12
N TRP A 25 -1.20 -6.39 12.66
CA TRP A 25 -1.37 -5.33 11.66
C TRP A 25 -1.74 -4.00 12.32
N LYS A 26 -1.19 -2.90 11.81
CA LYS A 26 -1.49 -1.54 12.26
C LYS A 26 -2.64 -0.97 11.43
N MET A 27 -3.65 -0.42 12.11
CA MET A 27 -4.72 0.32 11.45
C MET A 27 -4.28 1.77 11.21
N VAL A 28 -4.28 2.21 9.95
CA VAL A 28 -4.01 3.61 9.59
C VAL A 28 -5.02 4.04 8.54
N GLY A 29 -5.79 5.09 8.86
CA GLY A 29 -6.94 5.49 8.04
C GLY A 29 -7.97 4.36 7.88
N SER A 30 -8.34 4.05 6.64
CA SER A 30 -9.29 2.99 6.27
C SER A 30 -8.63 1.68 5.84
N SER A 31 -7.36 1.48 6.15
CA SER A 31 -6.59 0.29 5.75
C SER A 31 -5.81 -0.32 6.91
N CYS A 32 -5.47 -1.59 6.75
CA CYS A 32 -4.59 -2.33 7.64
C CYS A 32 -3.22 -2.50 6.97
N TYR A 33 -2.15 -2.29 7.73
CA TYR A 33 -0.78 -2.41 7.24
C TYR A 33 0.02 -3.40 8.07
N PHE A 34 0.80 -4.23 7.38
CA PHE A 34 1.81 -5.10 7.96
C PHE A 34 3.18 -4.60 7.56
N VAL A 35 4.08 -4.50 8.52
CA VAL A 35 5.49 -4.14 8.30
C VAL A 35 6.30 -5.39 8.58
N SER A 36 7.10 -5.82 7.60
CA SER A 36 7.89 -7.03 7.75
C SER A 36 8.99 -6.90 8.81
N ASN A 37 9.33 -8.04 9.42
CA ASN A 37 10.50 -8.17 10.28
C ASN A 37 11.71 -8.77 9.55
N GLU A 38 11.51 -9.26 8.33
CA GLU A 38 12.54 -9.85 7.47
C GLU A 38 12.70 -9.03 6.19
N ASP A 39 13.89 -9.07 5.61
CA ASP A 39 14.22 -8.44 4.34
C ASP A 39 14.31 -9.46 3.19
N VAL A 40 13.68 -9.12 2.06
CA VAL A 40 13.56 -10.01 0.91
C VAL A 40 13.64 -9.22 -0.39
N SER A 41 13.76 -9.91 -1.53
CA SER A 41 13.66 -9.28 -2.85
C SER A 41 12.26 -8.73 -3.10
N TRP A 42 12.13 -7.82 -4.06
CA TRP A 42 10.83 -7.19 -4.38
C TRP A 42 9.77 -8.22 -4.81
N ASP A 43 10.14 -9.19 -5.65
CA ASP A 43 9.23 -10.24 -6.11
C ASP A 43 8.77 -11.13 -4.95
N LEU A 44 9.67 -11.48 -4.01
CA LEU A 44 9.30 -12.23 -2.82
C LEU A 44 8.42 -11.40 -1.87
N ALA A 45 8.70 -10.12 -1.68
CA ALA A 45 7.86 -9.22 -0.87
C ALA A 45 6.42 -9.15 -1.40
N ARG A 46 6.27 -9.03 -2.73
CA ARG A 46 4.96 -9.09 -3.41
C ARG A 46 4.26 -10.40 -3.08
N ASP A 47 4.94 -11.54 -3.24
CA ASP A 47 4.37 -12.87 -3.05
C ASP A 47 3.98 -13.12 -1.58
N GLU A 48 4.79 -12.68 -0.61
CA GLU A 48 4.46 -12.74 0.81
C GLU A 48 3.22 -11.91 1.15
N CYS A 49 3.07 -10.70 0.59
CA CYS A 49 1.84 -9.94 0.77
C CYS A 49 0.62 -10.68 0.19
N TYR A 50 0.74 -11.31 -0.98
CA TYR A 50 -0.34 -12.09 -1.56
C TYR A 50 -0.72 -13.30 -0.69
N LYS A 51 0.25 -14.03 -0.14
CA LYS A 51 -0.01 -15.15 0.80
C LYS A 51 -0.81 -14.70 2.03
N MET A 52 -0.63 -13.44 2.45
CA MET A 52 -1.39 -12.84 3.56
C MET A 52 -2.75 -12.26 3.14
N ASN A 53 -3.25 -12.56 1.93
CA ASN A 53 -4.48 -11.97 1.36
C ASN A 53 -4.44 -10.43 1.40
N SER A 54 -3.30 -9.88 1.00
CA SER A 54 -3.00 -8.45 0.98
C SER A 54 -2.18 -8.10 -0.26
N ILE A 55 -1.79 -6.85 -0.42
CA ILE A 55 -0.95 -6.40 -1.53
C ILE A 55 0.24 -5.61 -1.02
N LEU A 56 1.39 -5.70 -1.68
CA LEU A 56 2.50 -4.80 -1.40
C LEU A 56 2.02 -3.36 -1.66
N VAL A 57 2.29 -2.46 -0.70
CA VAL A 57 1.58 -1.18 -0.63
C VAL A 57 1.74 -0.37 -1.92
N MET A 58 0.63 0.07 -2.50
CA MET A 58 0.61 0.93 -3.69
C MET A 58 0.29 2.34 -3.22
N VAL A 59 1.28 3.23 -3.13
CA VAL A 59 1.11 4.57 -2.56
C VAL A 59 0.52 5.51 -3.60
N LYS A 60 -0.80 5.52 -3.75
CA LYS A 60 -1.47 6.17 -4.89
C LYS A 60 -1.84 7.63 -4.69
N ASP A 61 -1.75 8.12 -3.47
CA ASP A 61 -2.02 9.52 -3.16
C ASP A 61 -1.22 10.02 -1.95
N LYS A 62 -1.30 11.34 -1.72
CA LYS A 62 -0.61 12.00 -0.62
C LYS A 62 -1.08 11.52 0.75
N THR A 63 -2.36 11.18 0.90
CA THR A 63 -2.92 10.71 2.17
C THR A 63 -2.31 9.37 2.56
N GLU A 64 -2.19 8.44 1.61
CA GLU A 64 -1.53 7.17 1.82
C GLU A 64 -0.04 7.35 2.12
N SER A 65 0.64 8.23 1.38
CA SER A 65 2.04 8.57 1.65
C SER A 65 2.26 9.12 3.06
N ASP A 66 1.35 9.97 3.55
CA ASP A 66 1.43 10.54 4.89
C ASP A 66 1.10 9.50 5.97
N ASN A 67 0.14 8.61 5.72
CA ASN A 67 -0.20 7.49 6.60
C ASN A 67 1.00 6.56 6.85
N LEU A 68 1.76 6.25 5.80
CA LEU A 68 2.92 5.36 5.91
C LEU A 68 4.04 5.90 6.79
N LYS A 69 4.13 7.23 6.99
CA LYS A 69 5.16 7.84 7.86
C LYS A 69 5.12 7.29 9.28
N THR A 70 3.94 6.90 9.76
CA THR A 70 3.74 6.32 11.10
C THR A 70 4.22 4.87 11.23
N LEU A 71 4.52 4.21 10.12
CA LEU A 71 4.90 2.80 10.07
C LEU A 71 6.41 2.59 10.01
N PHE A 72 7.15 3.60 9.57
CA PHE A 72 8.58 3.46 9.31
C PHE A 72 9.39 3.33 10.59
N THR A 73 10.36 2.43 10.54
CA THR A 73 11.44 2.36 11.53
C THR A 73 12.61 3.16 11.02
N LYS A 74 13.25 3.93 11.91
CA LYS A 74 14.42 4.75 11.58
C LYS A 74 15.49 3.91 10.87
N ASN A 75 16.04 4.44 9.78
CA ASN A 75 17.11 3.84 8.97
C ASN A 75 16.75 2.50 8.28
N LYS A 76 15.47 2.13 8.19
CA LYS A 76 15.04 0.97 7.40
C LYS A 76 14.48 1.42 6.05
N ARG A 77 14.67 0.57 5.04
CA ARG A 77 14.10 0.74 3.70
C ARG A 77 13.00 -0.27 3.48
N TYR A 78 11.98 0.12 2.72
CA TYR A 78 10.79 -0.68 2.50
C TYR A 78 10.42 -0.76 1.03
N TRP A 79 10.22 -1.96 0.52
CA TRP A 79 9.59 -2.17 -0.77
C TRP A 79 8.16 -1.61 -0.79
N ILE A 80 7.81 -0.96 -1.89
CA ILE A 80 6.45 -0.58 -2.27
C ILE A 80 6.07 -1.27 -3.58
N GLY A 81 4.78 -1.40 -3.85
CA GLY A 81 4.20 -2.11 -5.00
C GLY A 81 4.36 -1.41 -6.34
N LEU A 82 5.50 -0.72 -6.55
CA LEU A 82 5.83 0.07 -7.72
C LEU A 82 6.96 -0.61 -8.50
N ARG A 83 6.77 -0.82 -9.81
CA ARG A 83 7.77 -1.41 -10.70
C ARG A 83 7.81 -0.71 -12.05
N ARG A 84 9.01 -0.57 -12.62
CA ARG A 84 9.25 0.01 -13.94
C ARG A 84 8.68 -0.92 -15.01
N ASP A 85 8.03 -0.34 -16.02
CA ASP A 85 7.51 -1.12 -17.14
C ASP A 85 8.68 -1.65 -17.99
N PRO A 86 8.76 -2.98 -18.22
CA PRO A 86 9.83 -3.55 -19.05
C PRO A 86 9.75 -3.13 -20.52
N SER A 87 8.57 -2.73 -21.00
CA SER A 87 8.36 -2.29 -22.39
C SER A 87 8.63 -0.80 -22.58
N GLU A 88 8.49 -0.01 -21.52
CA GLU A 88 8.58 1.46 -21.56
C GLU A 88 9.34 1.98 -20.32
N ILE A 89 10.66 2.17 -20.45
CA ILE A 89 11.55 2.44 -19.32
C ILE A 89 11.16 3.68 -18.48
N HIS A 90 10.46 4.65 -19.05
CA HIS A 90 10.01 5.86 -18.36
C HIS A 90 8.68 5.69 -17.60
N ILE A 91 7.99 4.57 -17.82
CA ILE A 91 6.71 4.27 -17.19
C ILE A 91 6.92 3.43 -15.93
N TRP A 92 6.19 3.80 -14.89
CA TRP A 92 6.09 3.05 -13.65
C TRP A 92 4.65 2.60 -13.43
N LYS A 93 4.47 1.33 -13.05
CA LYS A 93 3.17 0.72 -12.83
C LYS A 93 3.06 0.19 -11.40
N TRP A 94 1.85 0.32 -10.87
CA TRP A 94 1.46 -0.34 -9.63
C TRP A 94 1.11 -1.81 -9.89
N LEU A 95 1.06 -2.61 -8.82
CA LEU A 95 0.72 -4.03 -8.89
C LEU A 95 -0.67 -4.34 -9.48
N ASP A 96 -1.60 -3.38 -9.49
CA ASP A 96 -2.90 -3.53 -10.15
C ASP A 96 -2.88 -3.13 -11.64
N GLY A 97 -1.69 -2.93 -12.22
CA GLY A 97 -1.48 -2.61 -13.63
C GLY A 97 -1.67 -1.14 -13.98
N THR A 98 -2.20 -0.32 -13.06
CA THR A 98 -2.39 1.11 -13.29
C THR A 98 -1.04 1.83 -13.34
N GLN A 99 -0.93 2.82 -14.23
CA GLN A 99 0.23 3.70 -14.28
C GLN A 99 0.29 4.60 -13.04
N MET A 100 1.50 4.89 -12.58
CA MET A 100 1.74 5.84 -11.51
C MET A 100 1.40 7.27 -11.95
N THR A 101 0.42 7.87 -11.27
CA THR A 101 0.00 9.27 -11.50
C THR A 101 0.41 10.21 -10.35
N PHE A 102 0.48 9.69 -9.13
CA PHE A 102 1.07 10.36 -7.97
C PHE A 102 2.51 9.90 -7.79
N SER A 103 3.43 10.83 -7.55
CA SER A 103 4.82 10.50 -7.26
C SER A 103 5.31 11.21 -5.99
N ASN A 104 6.16 10.51 -5.24
CA ASN A 104 6.90 11.06 -4.11
C ASN A 104 8.38 10.71 -4.22
N TRP A 105 8.92 10.72 -5.44
CA TRP A 105 10.36 10.50 -5.68
C TRP A 105 11.21 11.48 -4.88
N ALA A 106 12.32 11.00 -4.35
CA ALA A 106 13.34 11.85 -3.77
C ALA A 106 13.97 12.74 -4.87
N VAL A 107 14.70 13.76 -4.44
CA VAL A 107 15.45 14.61 -5.37
C VAL A 107 16.42 13.75 -6.17
N ASN A 108 16.38 13.91 -7.50
CA ASN A 108 17.13 13.14 -8.51
C ASN A 108 16.64 11.71 -8.77
N GLU A 109 15.52 11.28 -8.18
CA GLU A 109 14.92 9.97 -8.44
C GLU A 109 13.74 10.03 -9.42
N PRO A 110 13.45 8.95 -10.16
CA PRO A 110 14.22 7.70 -10.24
C PRO A 110 15.44 7.86 -11.15
N ASN A 111 16.63 7.48 -10.66
CA ASN A 111 17.90 7.69 -11.36
C ASN A 111 18.32 6.50 -12.25
N ASN A 112 17.67 5.34 -12.08
CA ASN A 112 18.00 4.09 -12.77
C ASN A 112 19.50 3.72 -12.69
N ASP A 113 20.09 3.68 -11.49
CA ASP A 113 21.54 3.54 -11.35
C ASP A 113 22.08 2.32 -12.09
N SER A 114 23.08 2.56 -12.93
CA SER A 114 23.70 1.57 -13.80
C SER A 114 22.71 0.79 -14.68
N GLY A 115 21.50 1.31 -14.91
CA GLY A 115 20.45 0.67 -15.69
C GLY A 115 19.77 -0.54 -15.03
N ARG A 116 19.87 -0.69 -13.69
CA ARG A 116 19.42 -1.90 -12.97
C ARG A 116 18.32 -1.65 -11.94
N GLU A 117 17.86 -0.42 -11.80
CA GLU A 117 16.92 -0.03 -10.74
C GLU A 117 15.49 0.08 -11.30
N HIS A 118 14.70 -0.92 -10.97
CA HIS A 118 13.39 -1.16 -11.60
C HIS A 118 12.26 -1.37 -10.59
N CYS A 119 12.55 -1.30 -9.30
CA CYS A 119 11.57 -1.48 -8.23
C CYS A 119 11.61 -0.30 -7.26
N GLY A 120 10.45 0.19 -6.83
CA GLY A 120 10.34 1.34 -5.94
C GLY A 120 10.50 0.93 -4.47
N GLU A 121 11.25 1.72 -3.71
CA GLU A 121 11.40 1.62 -2.26
C GLU A 121 11.19 2.97 -1.56
N THR A 122 11.04 2.95 -0.24
CA THR A 122 11.06 4.15 0.60
C THR A 122 11.79 3.95 1.92
N ILE A 123 12.49 4.99 2.39
CA ILE A 123 13.24 5.00 3.66
C ILE A 123 12.46 5.73 4.78
N SER A 124 11.66 6.75 4.42
CA SER A 124 10.89 7.58 5.38
C SER A 124 9.82 8.46 4.71
N GLY A 125 9.30 8.04 3.56
CA GLY A 125 8.35 8.83 2.78
C GLY A 125 8.81 9.01 1.34
N PRO A 126 9.91 9.75 1.08
CA PRO A 126 10.45 9.88 -0.27
C PRO A 126 10.81 8.52 -0.86
N TRP A 127 10.65 8.38 -2.16
CA TRP A 127 10.87 7.14 -2.89
C TRP A 127 12.20 7.16 -3.62
N ASN A 128 12.74 5.97 -3.84
CA ASN A 128 13.94 5.72 -4.61
C ASN A 128 13.69 4.49 -5.49
N ASP A 129 14.25 4.44 -6.71
CA ASP A 129 14.30 3.18 -7.43
C ASP A 129 15.49 2.35 -6.99
N ARG A 130 15.35 1.04 -7.07
CA ARG A 130 16.33 0.10 -6.55
C ARG A 130 16.38 -1.17 -7.38
N ASN A 131 17.50 -1.86 -7.32
CA ASN A 131 17.63 -3.18 -7.89
C ASN A 131 16.63 -4.12 -7.21
N CYS A 132 15.73 -4.72 -8.00
CA CYS A 132 14.67 -5.58 -7.49
C CYS A 132 15.17 -6.81 -6.70
N GLY A 133 16.43 -7.22 -6.91
CA GLY A 133 17.08 -8.31 -6.21
C GLY A 133 17.67 -7.93 -4.85
N ASP A 134 17.75 -6.63 -4.51
CA ASP A 134 18.19 -6.19 -3.19
C ASP A 134 17.23 -6.72 -2.11
N LYS A 135 17.74 -6.91 -0.89
CA LYS A 135 16.91 -7.33 0.24
C LYS A 135 16.50 -6.12 1.06
N LEU A 136 15.21 -5.82 1.07
CA LEU A 136 14.63 -4.76 1.90
C LEU A 136 13.43 -5.31 2.69
N PHE A 137 13.09 -4.63 3.77
CA PHE A 137 11.81 -4.85 4.44
C PHE A 137 10.67 -4.49 3.48
N TYR A 138 9.44 -4.82 3.83
CA TYR A 138 8.30 -4.54 2.97
C TYR A 138 7.05 -4.19 3.77
N ILE A 139 6.15 -3.46 3.13
CA ILE A 139 4.87 -3.06 3.72
C ILE A 139 3.75 -3.65 2.89
N CYS A 140 2.94 -4.49 3.52
CA CYS A 140 1.71 -4.98 2.92
C CYS A 140 0.52 -4.13 3.37
N ARG A 141 -0.48 -3.99 2.51
CA ARG A 141 -1.71 -3.27 2.75
C ARG A 141 -2.92 -4.15 2.45
N LYS A 142 -3.94 -4.03 3.30
CA LYS A 142 -5.27 -4.59 3.07
C LYS A 142 -6.33 -3.50 3.27
N ILE A 143 -7.24 -3.35 2.30
CA ILE A 143 -8.39 -2.46 2.46
C ILE A 143 -9.30 -3.03 3.54
N LYS A 144 -9.71 -2.19 4.49
CA LYS A 144 -10.71 -2.58 5.47
C LYS A 144 -12.07 -2.61 4.79
N THR A 145 -12.69 -3.78 4.74
CA THR A 145 -14.04 -3.92 4.22
C THR A 145 -15.05 -3.55 5.32
N CYS A 146 -15.80 -2.49 5.01
CA CYS A 146 -17.01 -2.01 5.65
C CYS A 146 -18.02 -1.78 4.50
#